data_AF-A0A060X8V6-F1
#
_entry.id   AF-A0A060X8V6-F1
#
_cell.length_a   1.000
_cell.length_b   1.000
_cell.length_c   1.000
_cell.angle_alpha   90.00
_cell.angle_beta   90.00
_cell.angle_gamma   90.00
#
_symmetry.space_group_name_H-M   'P 1'
#
loop_
_entity.id
_entity.type
_entity.pdbx_description
1 polymer ?
#
loop_
_entity_poly.entity_id
_entity_poly.type
_entity_poly.pdbx_seq_one_letter_code
_entity_poly.pdbx_strand_id
1 'polypeptide(L)'
;MLGMYVPDRFSLKSSNVQDGIGLYTARQVKKGEKFGPFAGEKKLPSELDESTDTRLMWEVRGNKGDVLYVLDASNPRHANWLRFVHQAPSQEEKNLAAIQVQPHAEDSNTFRRIYRERHR
;
A
#
# COMPACT_ATOMS: atom_id res chain seq x y z
N MET A 1 -21.19 -7.31 5.98
CA MET A 1 -20.16 -6.33 5.58
C MET A 1 -18.94 -6.61 6.46
N LEU A 2 -17.91 -7.29 5.95
CA LEU A 2 -16.69 -7.50 6.74
C LEU A 2 -15.96 -6.15 6.78
N GLY A 3 -15.93 -5.51 7.94
CA GLY A 3 -15.20 -4.26 8.13
C GLY A 3 -13.71 -4.49 7.90
N MET A 4 -13.07 -3.56 7.21
CA MET A 4 -11.62 -3.58 7.01
C MET A 4 -10.90 -3.55 8.36
N TYR A 5 -10.21 -4.64 8.71
CA TYR A 5 -9.43 -4.75 9.94
C TYR A 5 -8.14 -3.92 9.84
N VAL A 6 -7.87 -3.10 10.85
CA VAL A 6 -6.59 -2.41 11.04
C VAL A 6 -5.92 -3.02 12.27
N PRO A 7 -4.70 -3.59 12.16
CA PRO A 7 -4.03 -4.16 13.32
C PRO A 7 -3.77 -3.13 14.43
N ASP A 8 -3.94 -3.51 15.70
CA ASP A 8 -3.83 -2.63 16.88
C ASP A 8 -2.53 -1.82 17.01
N ARG A 9 -1.47 -2.28 16.34
CA ARG A 9 -0.18 -1.57 16.27
C ARG A 9 -0.20 -0.36 15.32
N PHE A 10 -1.31 -0.11 14.65
CA PHE A 10 -1.54 1.04 13.79
C PHE A 10 -2.78 1.82 14.23
N SER A 11 -2.80 3.08 13.84
CA SER A 11 -3.93 3.98 14.04
C SER A 11 -4.20 4.74 12.75
N LEU A 12 -5.48 5.00 12.49
CA LEU A 12 -5.92 5.85 11.39
C LEU A 12 -6.18 7.26 11.93
N LYS A 13 -5.60 8.27 11.29
CA LYS A 13 -5.74 9.68 11.67
C LYS A 13 -5.80 10.56 10.42
N SER A 14 -6.24 11.81 10.57
CA SER A 14 -6.09 12.81 9.50
C SER A 14 -4.63 12.90 9.08
N SER A 15 -4.38 12.84 7.79
CA SER A 15 -3.03 12.88 7.21
C SER A 15 -2.57 14.33 7.02
N ASN A 16 -1.28 14.58 7.31
CA ASN A 16 -0.62 15.86 7.01
C ASN A 16 0.11 15.86 5.65
N VAL A 17 0.11 14.72 4.94
CA VAL A 17 0.84 14.50 3.68
C VAL A 17 -0.05 14.70 2.46
N GLN A 18 -1.28 14.22 2.57
CA GLN A 18 -2.32 14.25 1.55
C GLN A 18 -3.68 14.34 2.24
N ASP A 19 -4.66 14.98 1.59
CA ASP A 19 -6.04 15.04 2.06
C ASP A 19 -6.59 13.64 2.37
N GLY A 20 -7.27 13.54 3.52
CA GLY A 20 -7.92 12.30 3.97
C GLY A 20 -7.19 11.64 5.14
N ILE A 21 -7.27 10.31 5.19
CA ILE A 21 -6.83 9.50 6.33
C ILE A 21 -5.50 8.80 6.02
N GLY A 22 -4.52 8.96 6.91
CA GLY A 22 -3.24 8.26 6.88
C GLY A 22 -3.13 7.16 7.94
N LEU A 23 -2.21 6.22 7.70
CA LEU A 23 -1.84 5.15 8.64
C LEU A 23 -0.61 5.53 9.47
N TYR A 24 -0.73 5.44 10.79
CA TYR A 24 0.31 5.80 11.75
C TYR A 24 0.66 4.61 12.65
N THR A 25 1.93 4.41 12.98
CA THR A 25 2.31 3.35 13.94
C THR A 25 2.10 3.80 15.38
N ALA A 26 1.43 2.96 16.17
CA ALA A 26 1.28 3.16 17.62
C ALA A 26 2.53 2.72 18.42
N ARG A 27 3.49 2.05 17.76
CA ARG A 27 4.76 1.63 18.34
C ARG A 27 5.94 1.88 17.41
N GLN A 28 7.14 1.75 17.93
CA GLN A 28 8.34 1.73 17.09
C GLN A 28 8.30 0.51 16.14
N VAL A 29 8.45 0.77 14.83
CA VAL A 29 8.65 -0.26 13.80
C VAL A 29 10.14 -0.59 13.71
N LYS A 30 10.46 -1.89 13.69
CA LYS A 30 11.86 -2.34 13.58
C LYS A 30 12.33 -2.27 12.13
N LYS A 31 13.63 -2.00 11.93
CA LYS A 31 14.24 -2.06 10.60
C LYS A 31 14.06 -3.49 10.05
N GLY A 32 13.52 -3.60 8.83
CA GLY A 32 13.28 -4.89 8.16
C GLY A 32 11.91 -5.52 8.44
N GLU A 33 11.08 -4.91 9.30
CA GLU A 33 9.71 -5.38 9.49
C GLU A 33 8.91 -5.26 8.17
N LYS A 34 8.20 -6.34 7.81
CA LYS A 34 7.45 -6.46 6.57
C LYS A 34 5.95 -6.39 6.86
N PHE A 35 5.20 -5.80 5.96
CA PHE A 35 3.75 -5.76 6.08
C PHE A 35 3.11 -5.98 4.72
N GLY A 36 1.96 -6.64 4.68
CA GLY A 36 1.34 -7.07 3.44
C GLY A 36 0.72 -8.46 3.56
N PRO A 37 0.21 -9.00 2.45
CA PRO A 37 0.23 -8.41 1.10
C PRO A 37 -0.59 -7.12 0.95
N PHE A 38 -0.29 -6.28 -0.04
CA PHE A 38 -1.19 -5.23 -0.50
C PHE A 38 -2.39 -5.88 -1.19
N ALA A 39 -3.61 -5.43 -0.85
CA ALA A 39 -4.84 -5.95 -1.41
C ALA A 39 -5.59 -4.87 -2.16
N GLY A 40 -6.17 -5.25 -3.29
CA GLY A 40 -7.00 -4.44 -4.16
C GLY A 40 -7.67 -5.31 -5.21
N GLU A 41 -8.59 -4.72 -5.95
CA GLU A 41 -9.21 -5.34 -7.11
C GLU A 41 -8.18 -5.46 -8.25
N LYS A 42 -8.07 -6.64 -8.86
CA LYS A 42 -7.16 -6.84 -9.98
C LYS A 42 -7.75 -6.23 -11.24
N LYS A 43 -7.03 -5.30 -11.87
CA LYS A 43 -7.36 -4.68 -13.15
C LYS A 43 -6.24 -4.85 -14.16
N LEU A 44 -6.57 -5.06 -15.42
CA LEU A 44 -5.64 -5.04 -16.53
C LEU A 44 -5.30 -3.59 -16.90
N PRO A 45 -4.09 -3.30 -17.41
CA PRO A 45 -3.74 -1.94 -17.84
C PRO A 45 -4.69 -1.36 -18.90
N SER A 46 -5.29 -2.22 -19.74
CA SER A 46 -6.28 -1.82 -20.75
C SER A 46 -7.63 -1.37 -20.17
N GLU A 47 -7.88 -1.64 -18.89
CA GLU A 47 -9.09 -1.21 -18.19
C GLU A 47 -8.93 0.16 -17.50
N LEU A 48 -7.73 0.75 -17.56
CA LEU A 48 -7.43 2.05 -16.97
C LEU A 48 -7.51 3.15 -18.03
N ASP A 49 -8.14 4.27 -17.68
CA ASP A 49 -8.18 5.47 -18.51
C ASP A 49 -7.18 6.53 -18.02
N GLU A 50 -6.92 7.56 -18.84
CA GLU A 50 -5.99 8.64 -18.49
C GLU A 50 -6.46 9.48 -17.29
N SER A 51 -7.75 9.46 -16.97
CA SER A 51 -8.33 10.20 -15.84
C SER A 51 -8.30 9.41 -14.52
N THR A 52 -7.85 8.16 -14.57
CA THR A 52 -7.89 7.24 -13.45
C THR A 52 -6.94 7.70 -12.34
N ASP A 53 -7.48 7.89 -11.14
CA ASP A 53 -6.66 8.20 -9.96
C ASP A 53 -5.84 6.98 -9.53
N THR A 54 -4.55 7.01 -9.81
CA THR A 54 -3.62 5.91 -9.54
C THR A 54 -3.02 5.92 -8.13
N ARG A 55 -3.39 6.87 -7.26
CA ARG A 55 -2.80 7.01 -5.91
C ARG A 55 -3.01 5.79 -5.01
N LEU A 56 -4.09 5.05 -5.23
CA LEU A 56 -4.43 3.82 -4.50
C LEU A 56 -4.11 2.54 -5.28
N MET A 57 -3.35 2.66 -6.35
CA MET A 57 -3.03 1.56 -7.25
C MET A 57 -1.61 1.03 -7.04
N TRP A 58 -1.41 -0.24 -7.39
CA TRP A 58 -0.10 -0.88 -7.39
C TRP A 58 0.10 -1.73 -8.64
N GLU A 59 1.12 -1.42 -9.42
CA GLU A 59 1.52 -2.24 -10.57
C GLU A 59 2.20 -3.54 -10.12
N VAL A 60 1.73 -4.66 -10.64
CA VAL A 60 2.39 -5.95 -10.51
C VAL A 60 3.11 -6.25 -11.81
N ARG A 61 4.44 -6.34 -11.73
CA ARG A 61 5.32 -6.48 -12.89
C ARG A 61 5.83 -7.92 -13.06
N GLY A 62 5.94 -8.36 -14.31
CA GLY A 62 6.51 -9.65 -14.67
C GLY A 62 8.04 -9.65 -14.58
N ASN A 63 8.64 -10.82 -14.81
CA ASN A 63 10.09 -11.01 -14.81
C ASN A 63 10.82 -10.15 -15.86
N LYS A 64 10.12 -9.75 -16.93
CA LYS A 64 10.68 -8.92 -17.99
C LYS A 64 10.43 -7.42 -17.77
N GLY A 65 9.85 -7.05 -16.62
CA GLY A 65 9.53 -5.67 -16.25
C GLY A 65 8.20 -5.15 -16.81
N ASP A 66 7.51 -5.93 -17.63
CA ASP A 66 6.17 -5.66 -18.14
C ASP A 66 5.13 -5.59 -17.02
N VAL A 67 4.18 -4.65 -17.10
CA VAL A 67 3.07 -4.58 -16.15
C VAL A 67 2.04 -5.66 -16.51
N LEU A 68 1.89 -6.67 -15.66
CA LEU A 68 0.95 -7.77 -15.88
C LEU A 68 -0.47 -7.37 -15.52
N TYR A 69 -0.62 -6.67 -14.40
CA TYR A 69 -1.89 -6.14 -13.90
C TYR A 69 -1.62 -5.09 -12.82
N VAL A 70 -2.69 -4.41 -12.39
CA VAL A 70 -2.71 -3.42 -11.32
C VAL A 70 -3.64 -3.93 -10.21
N LEU A 71 -3.26 -3.70 -8.95
CA LEU A 71 -4.14 -3.86 -7.80
C LEU A 71 -4.72 -2.50 -7.43
N ASP A 72 -6.03 -2.34 -7.52
CA ASP A 72 -6.77 -1.10 -7.23
C ASP A 72 -7.43 -1.17 -5.84
N ALA A 73 -6.93 -0.38 -4.89
CA ALA A 73 -7.46 -0.32 -3.53
C ALA A 73 -8.53 0.78 -3.31
N SER A 74 -9.11 1.31 -4.39
CA SER A 74 -10.15 2.34 -4.34
C SER A 74 -11.43 1.84 -3.69
N ASN A 75 -11.86 0.61 -4.01
CA ASN A 75 -13.01 -0.01 -3.37
C ASN A 75 -12.60 -0.66 -2.03
N PRO A 76 -13.04 -0.13 -0.87
CA PRO A 76 -12.64 -0.64 0.45
C PRO A 76 -13.10 -2.08 0.72
N ARG A 77 -14.02 -2.63 -0.08
CA ARG A 77 -14.44 -4.05 0.03
C ARG A 77 -13.39 -5.02 -0.52
N HIS A 78 -12.48 -4.55 -1.38
CA HIS A 78 -11.40 -5.37 -1.96
C HIS A 78 -10.01 -4.96 -1.46
N ALA A 79 -9.93 -3.92 -0.65
CA ALA A 79 -8.69 -3.38 -0.12
C ALA A 79 -8.45 -3.81 1.34
N ASN A 80 -7.21 -3.67 1.78
CA ASN A 80 -6.86 -3.78 3.20
C ASN A 80 -6.31 -2.46 3.74
N TRP A 81 -5.95 -2.47 5.02
CA TRP A 81 -5.48 -1.30 5.76
C TRP A 81 -4.22 -0.63 5.15
N LEU A 82 -3.50 -1.27 4.23
CA LEU A 82 -2.38 -0.65 3.50
C LEU A 82 -2.80 0.43 2.52
N ARG A 83 -4.09 0.53 2.15
CA ARG A 83 -4.61 1.60 1.30
C ARG A 83 -4.43 3.01 1.89
N PHE A 84 -4.30 3.11 3.21
CA PHE A 84 -4.08 4.37 3.94
C PHE A 84 -2.61 4.76 4.07
N VAL A 85 -1.70 3.99 3.47
CA VAL A 85 -0.28 4.37 3.41
C VAL A 85 -0.07 5.29 2.22
N HIS A 86 0.32 6.52 2.49
CA HIS A 86 0.61 7.54 1.48
C HIS A 86 2.06 7.46 1.00
N GLN A 87 2.30 7.97 -0.21
CA GLN A 87 3.64 8.21 -0.73
C GLN A 87 4.32 9.30 0.09
N ALA A 88 5.63 9.13 0.37
CA ALA A 88 6.40 10.16 1.05
C ALA A 88 6.57 11.40 0.15
N PRO A 89 6.42 12.63 0.67
CA PRO A 89 6.66 13.86 -0.10
C PRO A 89 8.10 14.00 -0.59
N SER A 90 9.05 13.46 0.19
CA SER A 90 10.48 13.55 -0.08
C SER A 90 11.20 12.23 0.23
N GLN A 91 12.44 12.10 -0.26
CA GLN A 91 13.30 10.93 -0.01
C GLN A 91 13.80 10.90 1.45
N GLU A 92 13.92 12.06 2.09
CA GLU A 92 14.32 12.24 3.49
C GLU A 92 13.22 11.77 4.45
N GLU A 93 11.96 11.93 4.07
CA GLU A 93 10.78 11.50 4.84
C GLU A 93 10.38 10.05 4.55
N LYS A 94 10.96 9.43 3.52
CA LYS A 94 10.73 8.03 3.19
C LYS A 94 11.30 7.11 4.27
N ASN A 95 10.43 6.34 4.90
CA ASN A 95 10.82 5.29 5.84
C ASN A 95 10.42 3.88 5.37
N LEU A 96 9.82 3.80 4.16
CA LEU A 96 9.41 2.56 3.50
C LEU A 96 10.14 2.27 2.22
N ALA A 97 10.25 0.99 1.94
CA ALA A 97 10.36 0.50 0.60
C ALA A 97 9.12 -0.35 0.31
N ALA A 98 8.55 -0.15 -0.87
CA ALA A 98 7.56 -1.05 -1.42
C ALA A 98 8.31 -2.05 -2.31
N ILE A 99 8.06 -3.34 -2.10
CA ILE A 99 8.81 -4.42 -2.72
C ILE A 99 7.80 -5.45 -3.22
N GLN A 100 7.84 -5.73 -4.51
CA GLN A 100 7.15 -6.88 -5.08
C GLN A 100 8.01 -8.12 -4.83
N VAL A 101 7.46 -9.09 -4.11
CA VAL A 101 8.09 -10.40 -3.93
C VAL A 101 7.27 -11.39 -4.75
N GLN A 102 7.92 -12.06 -5.70
CA GLN A 102 7.25 -13.14 -6.42
C GLN A 102 7.14 -14.37 -5.50
N PRO A 103 5.95 -14.98 -5.40
CA PRO A 103 5.83 -16.28 -4.78
C PRO A 103 6.45 -17.33 -5.69
N HIS A 104 7.15 -18.28 -5.09
CA HIS A 104 7.13 -19.62 -5.63
C HIS A 104 5.71 -20.16 -5.39
N ALA A 105 4.90 -20.22 -6.46
CA ALA A 105 3.51 -20.69 -6.50
C ALA A 105 2.45 -19.81 -5.78
N GLU A 106 1.55 -19.27 -6.61
CA GLU A 106 0.17 -18.81 -6.37
C GLU A 106 -0.21 -17.70 -5.37
N ASP A 107 0.62 -17.26 -4.42
CA ASP A 107 0.22 -16.16 -3.51
C ASP A 107 1.13 -14.92 -3.64
N SER A 108 0.76 -13.96 -4.51
CA SER A 108 1.55 -12.75 -4.78
C SER A 108 1.65 -11.84 -3.55
N ASN A 109 2.67 -12.08 -2.74
CA ASN A 109 2.93 -11.29 -1.55
C ASN A 109 3.62 -9.95 -1.89
N THR A 110 2.82 -8.92 -2.22
CA THR A 110 3.32 -7.54 -2.34
C THR A 110 3.45 -6.93 -0.94
N PHE A 111 4.66 -6.76 -0.42
CA PHE A 111 4.85 -6.17 0.90
C PHE A 111 5.06 -4.65 0.82
N ARG A 112 4.35 -3.90 1.65
CA ARG A 112 4.73 -2.55 2.07
C ARG A 112 5.46 -2.67 3.41
N ARG A 113 6.67 -2.11 3.55
CA ARG A 113 7.19 -1.74 4.89
C ARG A 113 6.20 -0.69 5.51
N ILE A 114 6.12 -0.32 6.82
CA ILE A 114 5.15 0.71 7.36
C ILE A 114 5.85 1.81 8.21
N TYR A 115 5.35 3.06 8.09
CA TYR A 115 5.91 4.33 8.56
C TYR A 115 5.85 4.55 10.07
N ARG A 116 6.96 5.07 10.64
CA ARG A 116 6.97 5.90 11.85
C ARG A 116 7.00 7.36 11.38
N GLU A 117 5.91 8.10 11.55
CA GLU A 117 6.02 9.56 11.60
C GLU A 117 6.73 9.87 12.92
N ARG A 118 7.92 10.48 12.84
CA ARG A 118 8.56 10.96 14.07
C ARG A 118 7.64 12.04 14.61
N HIS A 119 7.10 11.83 15.80
CA HIS A 119 6.70 12.94 16.65
C HIS A 119 7.86 13.95 16.67
N ARG A 120 7.58 15.18 16.24
CA ARG A 120 8.02 16.29 17.07
C ARG A 120 7.33 16.15 18.43
#